data_AF-A0A1M3CY86-F1
#
_entry.id   AF-A0A1M3CY86-F1
#
_cell.length_a   1.000
_cell.length_b   1.000
_cell.length_c   1.000
_cell.angle_alpha   90.00
_cell.angle_beta   90.00
_cell.angle_gamma   90.00
#
_symmetry.space_group_name_H-M   'P 1'
#
loop_
_entity.id
_entity.type
_entity.pdbx_description
1 polymer ?
#
loop_
_entity_poly.entity_id
_entity_poly.type
_entity_poly.pdbx_seq_one_letter_code
_entity_poly.pdbx_strand_id
1 'polypeptide(L)'
;MRATDIIEVLKTDKLKDLSTASMMKVVTSAMLRIFTLSGAAKGYDKQQLKEEIGIFSSTLLSDLRNEFSELHSGEIGYAFMCGLKGDFQEKTFGLNYKTFYTWLSCYYFSPERAEAINNAKRLSASRQIAPTSSLTEYEKEEIIKNNIQASYQLFLAGPYQASAGTMGSVIAEHYNIQDLGGAMKRYLVRVGKMNISETVGGFFIRMKKQSVKNIFENERD
;
A
#
# COMPACT_ATOMS: atom_id res chain seq x y z
N MET A 1 3.39 3.20 22.51
CA MET A 1 3.38 3.29 21.03
C MET A 1 4.73 2.90 20.44
N ARG A 2 4.77 2.33 19.22
CA ARG A 2 6.02 1.96 18.54
C ARG A 2 6.06 2.60 17.15
N ALA A 3 7.16 3.27 16.81
CA ALA A 3 7.32 3.99 15.53
C ALA A 3 7.12 3.09 14.29
N THR A 4 7.57 1.83 14.35
CA THR A 4 7.40 0.87 13.25
C THR A 4 5.94 0.57 12.94
N ASP A 5 5.10 0.46 13.97
CA ASP A 5 3.66 0.20 13.79
C ASP A 5 2.95 1.42 13.21
N ILE A 6 3.42 2.63 13.56
CA ILE A 6 2.89 3.89 13.01
C ILE A 6 3.21 4.00 11.52
N ILE A 7 4.45 3.69 11.11
CA ILE A 7 4.85 3.74 9.69
C ILE A 7 3.99 2.81 8.82
N GLU A 8 3.56 1.66 9.34
CA GLU A 8 2.69 0.74 8.60
C GLU A 8 1.31 1.35 8.34
N VAL A 9 0.72 2.02 9.32
CA VAL A 9 -0.61 2.63 9.16
C VAL A 9 -0.58 3.91 8.33
N LEU A 10 0.57 4.57 8.20
CA LEU A 10 0.78 5.70 7.29
C LEU A 10 0.72 5.31 5.80
N LYS A 11 0.70 4.01 5.45
CA LYS A 11 0.52 3.55 4.06
C LYS A 11 -0.92 3.67 3.56
N THR A 12 -1.87 3.86 4.45
CA THR A 12 -3.30 4.01 4.10
C THR A 12 -3.60 5.42 3.59
N ASP A 13 -4.73 5.64 2.92
CA ASP A 13 -5.08 6.97 2.42
C ASP A 13 -5.33 7.97 3.56
N LYS A 14 -5.01 9.25 3.31
CA LYS A 14 -5.35 10.34 4.23
C LYS A 14 -6.86 10.55 4.31
N LEU A 15 -7.34 10.97 5.48
CA LEU A 15 -8.76 11.21 5.72
C LEU A 15 -9.34 12.25 4.78
N LYS A 16 -8.60 13.34 4.50
CA LYS A 16 -9.04 14.38 3.57
C LYS A 16 -9.29 13.88 2.13
N ASP A 17 -8.66 12.76 1.75
CA ASP A 17 -8.78 12.18 0.40
C ASP A 17 -9.93 11.14 0.33
N LEU A 18 -10.52 10.78 1.47
CA LEU A 18 -11.60 9.80 1.55
C LEU A 18 -13.00 10.44 1.43
N SER A 19 -13.90 9.72 0.75
CA SER A 19 -15.32 10.05 0.76
C SER A 19 -15.91 9.98 2.18
N THR A 20 -16.98 10.74 2.45
CA THR A 20 -17.70 10.70 3.73
C THR A 20 -18.12 9.27 4.10
N ALA A 21 -18.62 8.51 3.11
CA ALA A 21 -19.04 7.14 3.32
C ALA A 21 -17.88 6.20 3.66
N SER A 22 -16.72 6.37 3.00
CA SER A 22 -15.52 5.58 3.28
C SER A 22 -14.97 5.88 4.68
N MET A 23 -14.85 7.16 5.03
CA MET A 23 -14.43 7.59 6.36
C MET A 23 -15.38 7.06 7.43
N MET A 24 -16.69 7.07 7.16
CA MET A 24 -17.66 6.57 8.11
C MET A 24 -17.55 5.07 8.37
N LYS A 25 -17.26 4.28 7.33
CA LYS A 25 -16.95 2.85 7.48
C LYS A 25 -15.71 2.64 8.34
N VAL A 26 -14.63 3.37 8.08
CA VAL A 26 -13.37 3.26 8.83
C VAL A 26 -13.60 3.51 10.32
N VAL A 27 -14.24 4.62 10.68
CA VAL A 27 -14.49 5.01 12.08
C VAL A 27 -15.39 4.00 12.77
N THR A 28 -16.50 3.61 12.13
CA THR A 28 -17.46 2.65 12.68
C THR A 28 -16.80 1.29 12.92
N SER A 29 -16.00 0.79 11.97
CA SER A 29 -15.26 -0.46 12.14
C SER A 29 -14.22 -0.37 13.24
N ALA A 30 -13.52 0.76 13.37
CA ALA A 30 -12.56 0.99 14.45
C ALA A 30 -13.24 1.01 15.82
N MET A 31 -14.33 1.74 15.98
CA MET A 31 -15.09 1.79 17.24
C MET A 31 -15.67 0.43 17.61
N LEU A 32 -16.30 -0.28 16.66
CA LEU A 32 -16.87 -1.61 16.92
C LEU A 32 -15.82 -2.59 17.44
N ARG A 33 -14.61 -2.54 16.87
CA ARG A 33 -13.48 -3.35 17.32
C ARG A 33 -13.13 -3.06 18.77
N ILE A 34 -13.10 -1.80 19.17
CA ILE A 34 -12.78 -1.38 20.54
C ILE A 34 -13.87 -1.76 21.53
N PHE A 35 -15.14 -1.56 21.18
CA PHE A 35 -16.27 -2.02 21.99
C PHE A 35 -16.22 -3.53 22.22
N THR A 36 -15.83 -4.29 21.19
CA THR A 36 -15.66 -5.75 21.30
C THR A 36 -14.48 -6.10 22.21
N LEU A 37 -13.30 -5.52 21.98
CA LEU A 37 -12.08 -5.87 22.70
C LEU A 37 -12.09 -5.42 24.17
N SER A 38 -12.72 -4.29 24.48
CA SER A 38 -12.91 -3.83 25.86
C SER A 38 -13.92 -4.65 26.65
N GLY A 39 -14.71 -5.50 25.98
CA GLY A 39 -15.84 -6.21 26.57
C GLY A 39 -17.09 -5.34 26.78
N ALA A 40 -17.05 -4.04 26.48
CA ALA A 40 -18.18 -3.12 26.63
C ALA A 40 -19.38 -3.55 25.77
N ALA A 41 -19.15 -4.19 24.63
CA ALA A 41 -20.19 -4.73 23.75
C ALA A 41 -21.14 -5.72 24.45
N LYS A 42 -20.72 -6.37 25.55
CA LYS A 42 -21.56 -7.33 26.29
C LYS A 42 -22.75 -6.68 27.01
N GLY A 43 -22.68 -5.36 27.26
CA GLY A 43 -23.74 -4.60 27.93
C GLY A 43 -24.84 -4.10 26.99
N TYR A 44 -24.72 -4.36 25.69
CA TYR A 44 -25.64 -3.87 24.67
C TYR A 44 -26.25 -5.03 23.90
N ASP A 45 -27.51 -4.90 23.48
CA ASP A 45 -28.00 -5.71 22.38
C ASP A 45 -27.39 -5.24 21.03
N LYS A 46 -27.55 -6.05 19.99
CA LYS A 46 -26.94 -5.78 18.67
C LYS A 46 -27.45 -4.47 18.03
N GLN A 47 -28.69 -4.08 18.28
CA GLN A 47 -29.30 -2.90 17.70
C GLN A 47 -28.84 -1.65 18.46
N GLN A 48 -28.89 -1.69 19.79
CA GLN A 48 -28.38 -0.63 20.67
C GLN A 48 -26.91 -0.35 20.42
N LEU A 49 -26.07 -1.38 20.27
CA LEU A 49 -24.65 -1.20 19.99
C LEU A 49 -24.41 -0.48 18.65
N LYS A 50 -25.22 -0.79 17.62
CA LYS A 50 -25.12 -0.12 16.32
C LYS A 50 -25.56 1.33 16.39
N GLU A 51 -26.61 1.62 17.14
CA GLU A 51 -27.12 2.98 17.34
C GLU A 51 -26.09 3.83 18.10
N GLU A 52 -25.55 3.30 19.20
CA GLU A 52 -24.54 3.97 20.02
C GLU A 52 -23.27 4.28 19.21
N ILE A 53 -22.73 3.27 18.52
CA ILE A 53 -21.57 3.45 17.65
C ILE A 53 -21.92 4.42 16.53
N GLY A 54 -23.12 4.34 15.94
CA GLY A 54 -23.57 5.24 14.88
C GLY A 54 -23.57 6.71 15.30
N ILE A 55 -24.02 6.99 16.52
CA ILE A 55 -24.00 8.34 17.11
C ILE A 55 -22.55 8.81 17.28
N PHE A 56 -21.71 8.04 17.98
CA PHE A 56 -20.31 8.44 18.22
C PHE A 56 -19.51 8.59 16.93
N SER A 57 -19.70 7.68 16.00
CA SER A 57 -19.16 7.73 14.65
C SER A 57 -19.53 9.04 13.96
N SER A 58 -20.82 9.38 13.92
CA SER A 58 -21.30 10.58 13.22
C SER A 58 -20.76 11.86 13.83
N THR A 59 -20.71 11.94 15.17
CA THR A 59 -20.11 13.09 15.87
C THR A 59 -18.63 13.21 15.56
N LEU A 60 -17.87 12.12 15.68
CA LEU A 60 -16.43 12.13 15.46
C LEU A 60 -16.05 12.40 14.00
N LEU A 61 -16.91 12.05 13.05
CA LEU A 61 -16.69 12.32 11.63
C LEU A 61 -16.50 13.81 11.34
N SER A 62 -17.22 14.68 12.05
CA SER A 62 -17.08 16.13 11.94
C SER A 62 -15.67 16.56 12.37
N ASP A 63 -15.22 16.10 13.54
CA ASP A 63 -13.90 16.46 14.08
C ASP A 63 -12.76 15.91 13.23
N LEU A 64 -12.92 14.70 12.69
CA LEU A 64 -11.94 14.10 11.78
C LEU A 64 -11.73 14.90 10.50
N ARG A 65 -12.76 15.62 10.03
CA ARG A 65 -12.65 16.48 8.85
C ARG A 65 -12.03 17.84 9.16
N ASN A 66 -12.28 18.37 10.34
CA ASN A 66 -11.90 19.73 10.69
C ASN A 66 -10.53 19.78 11.39
N GLU A 67 -10.30 18.88 12.34
CA GLU A 67 -9.16 18.94 13.26
C GLU A 67 -8.11 17.87 12.96
N PHE A 68 -8.54 16.69 12.47
CA PHE A 68 -7.66 15.54 12.25
C PHE A 68 -7.55 15.12 10.78
N SER A 69 -7.77 16.03 9.84
CA SER A 69 -7.84 15.74 8.40
C SER A 69 -6.54 15.19 7.78
N GLU A 70 -5.41 15.46 8.44
CA GLU A 70 -4.08 14.95 8.06
C GLU A 70 -3.75 13.56 8.62
N LEU A 71 -4.67 12.93 9.37
CA LEU A 71 -4.55 11.51 9.70
C LEU A 71 -4.71 10.64 8.45
N HIS A 72 -4.08 9.49 8.45
CA HIS A 72 -4.36 8.38 7.55
C HIS A 72 -5.41 7.47 8.19
N SER A 73 -6.22 6.83 7.36
CA SER A 73 -7.37 6.03 7.84
C SER A 73 -6.98 4.91 8.81
N GLY A 74 -5.81 4.29 8.62
CA GLY A 74 -5.26 3.30 9.55
C GLY A 74 -4.88 3.85 10.91
N GLU A 75 -4.56 5.14 10.99
CA GLU A 75 -4.15 5.80 12.25
C GLU A 75 -5.31 5.88 13.25
N ILE A 76 -6.57 5.95 12.80
CA ILE A 76 -7.74 5.99 13.70
C ILE A 76 -7.81 4.72 14.55
N GLY A 77 -7.76 3.56 13.90
CA GLY A 77 -7.78 2.27 14.58
C GLY A 77 -6.56 2.08 15.49
N TYR A 78 -5.40 2.55 15.04
CA TYR A 78 -4.17 2.49 15.85
C TYR A 78 -4.27 3.35 17.11
N ALA A 79 -4.71 4.60 16.98
CA ALA A 79 -4.90 5.51 18.10
C ALA A 79 -5.85 4.91 19.14
N PHE A 80 -7.00 4.38 18.71
CA PHE A 80 -7.92 3.76 19.65
C PHE A 80 -7.35 2.52 20.33
N MET A 81 -6.59 1.70 19.61
CA MET A 81 -5.94 0.52 20.19
C MET A 81 -4.88 0.90 21.23
N CYS A 82 -4.13 1.98 21.00
CA CYS A 82 -3.17 2.50 21.98
C CYS A 82 -3.89 3.02 23.23
N GLY A 83 -4.98 3.76 23.04
CA GLY A 83 -5.82 4.23 24.13
C GLY A 83 -6.40 3.10 24.97
N LEU A 84 -6.94 2.05 24.32
CA LEU A 84 -7.44 0.86 25.00
C LEU A 84 -6.36 0.13 25.81
N LYS A 85 -5.12 0.12 25.35
CA LYS A 85 -3.97 -0.47 26.05
C LYS A 85 -3.45 0.39 27.20
N GLY A 86 -3.92 1.64 27.32
CA GLY A 86 -3.47 2.58 28.35
C GLY A 86 -2.19 3.34 28.00
N ASP A 87 -1.79 3.37 26.73
CA ASP A 87 -0.54 4.03 26.30
C ASP A 87 -0.54 5.55 26.54
N PHE A 88 -1.70 6.18 26.71
CA PHE A 88 -1.84 7.64 26.80
C PHE A 88 -1.85 8.23 28.23
N GLN A 89 -1.64 7.43 29.29
CA GLN A 89 -1.68 7.86 30.70
C GLN A 89 -2.93 8.68 31.13
N GLU A 90 -3.99 8.68 30.30
CA GLU A 90 -5.20 9.47 30.51
C GLU A 90 -6.26 8.66 31.27
N LYS A 91 -6.99 9.32 32.17
CA LYS A 91 -8.07 8.67 32.93
C LYS A 91 -9.36 8.70 32.13
N THR A 92 -9.65 7.62 31.42
CA THR A 92 -10.90 7.49 30.68
C THR A 92 -11.95 6.71 31.47
N PHE A 93 -13.15 7.26 31.57
CA PHE A 93 -14.31 6.59 32.18
C PHE A 93 -15.20 5.99 31.09
N GLY A 94 -14.95 4.72 30.76
CA GLY A 94 -15.73 3.98 29.77
C GLY A 94 -15.48 4.42 28.32
N LEU A 95 -16.20 3.77 27.39
CA LEU A 95 -16.16 4.07 25.97
C LEU A 95 -17.30 5.01 25.60
N ASN A 96 -16.95 6.25 25.31
CA ASN A 96 -17.86 7.29 24.85
C ASN A 96 -17.10 8.18 23.85
N TYR A 97 -17.83 9.08 23.20
CA TYR A 97 -17.25 10.04 22.26
C TYR A 97 -16.01 10.77 22.83
N LYS A 98 -16.08 11.30 24.06
CA LYS A 98 -14.97 12.04 24.69
C LYS A 98 -13.73 11.17 24.81
N THR A 99 -13.88 9.90 25.18
CA THR A 99 -12.78 8.94 25.24
C THR A 99 -12.10 8.78 23.87
N PHE A 100 -12.88 8.55 22.80
CA PHE A 100 -12.33 8.39 21.45
C PHE A 100 -11.65 9.65 20.92
N TYR A 101 -12.28 10.82 21.12
CA TYR A 101 -11.68 12.10 20.76
C TYR A 101 -10.36 12.33 21.51
N THR A 102 -10.33 12.05 22.82
CA THR A 102 -9.12 12.22 23.64
C THR A 102 -7.99 11.32 23.16
N TRP A 103 -8.28 10.04 22.86
CA TRP A 103 -7.27 9.13 22.30
C TRP A 103 -6.73 9.58 20.95
N LEU A 104 -7.59 10.11 20.06
CA LEU A 104 -7.14 10.69 18.80
C LEU A 104 -6.28 11.91 19.01
N SER A 105 -6.65 12.80 19.93
CA SER A 105 -5.88 14.00 20.26
C SER A 105 -4.50 13.63 20.82
N CYS A 106 -4.44 12.74 21.82
CA CYS A 106 -3.19 12.24 22.40
C CYS A 106 -2.28 11.63 21.32
N TYR A 107 -2.84 10.82 20.42
CA TYR A 107 -2.09 10.25 19.31
C TYR A 107 -1.63 11.31 18.30
N TYR A 108 -2.52 12.20 17.88
CA TYR A 108 -2.27 13.18 16.83
C TYR A 108 -1.14 14.13 17.19
N PHE A 109 -1.09 14.55 18.45
CA PHE A 109 -0.05 15.42 19.01
C PHE A 109 1.13 14.65 19.62
N SER A 110 1.17 13.32 19.49
CA SER A 110 2.26 12.53 20.06
C SER A 110 3.59 12.78 19.34
N PRO A 111 4.71 12.91 20.08
CA PRO A 111 6.05 12.98 19.49
C PRO A 111 6.36 11.78 18.59
N GLU A 112 5.89 10.59 18.95
CA GLU A 112 6.12 9.34 18.21
C GLU A 112 5.47 9.39 16.82
N ARG A 113 4.26 9.97 16.70
CA ARG A 113 3.63 10.17 15.40
C ARG A 113 4.41 11.17 14.55
N ALA A 114 4.82 12.30 15.13
CA ALA A 114 5.60 13.31 14.43
C ALA A 114 6.93 12.73 13.92
N GLU A 115 7.61 11.94 14.75
CA GLU A 115 8.83 11.23 14.37
C GLU A 115 8.58 10.22 13.26
N ALA A 116 7.53 9.40 13.36
CA ALA A 116 7.17 8.42 12.34
C ALA A 116 6.86 9.07 10.98
N ILE A 117 6.15 10.21 10.97
CA ILE A 117 5.91 10.97 9.74
C ILE A 117 7.22 11.48 9.13
N ASN A 118 8.12 12.03 9.97
CA ASN A 118 9.43 12.50 9.51
C ASN A 118 10.29 11.35 9.00
N ASN A 119 10.28 10.20 9.67
CA ASN A 119 10.99 9.01 9.23
C ASN A 119 10.40 8.44 7.94
N ALA A 120 9.08 8.39 7.78
CA ALA A 120 8.44 7.99 6.53
C ALA A 120 8.82 8.92 5.37
N LYS A 121 8.82 10.24 5.59
CA LYS A 121 9.30 11.24 4.62
C LYS A 121 10.79 11.07 4.31
N ARG A 122 11.61 10.78 5.32
CA ARG A 122 13.04 10.52 5.11
C ARG A 122 13.28 9.22 4.36
N LEU A 123 12.49 8.18 4.59
CA LEU A 123 12.58 6.91 3.87
C LEU A 123 12.14 7.06 2.42
N SER A 124 11.08 7.82 2.15
CA SER A 124 10.69 8.15 0.78
C SER A 124 11.71 9.07 0.10
N ALA A 125 12.25 10.06 0.82
CA ALA A 125 13.32 10.93 0.32
C ALA A 125 14.63 10.18 0.12
N SER A 126 15.03 9.23 0.98
CA SER A 126 16.23 8.42 0.78
C SER A 126 16.07 7.43 -0.36
N ARG A 127 14.84 7.00 -0.67
CA ARG A 127 14.53 6.30 -1.92
C ARG A 127 14.62 7.21 -3.14
N GLN A 128 14.41 8.52 -2.98
CA GLN A 128 14.57 9.54 -4.03
C GLN A 128 16.00 10.12 -4.13
N ILE A 129 16.82 10.03 -3.07
CA ILE A 129 18.16 10.61 -2.92
C ILE A 129 19.22 9.50 -2.74
N ALA A 130 18.94 8.25 -3.11
CA ALA A 130 20.02 7.46 -3.67
C ALA A 130 20.44 8.24 -4.92
N PRO A 131 21.70 8.66 -5.08
CA PRO A 131 22.13 9.16 -6.37
C PRO A 131 21.92 8.00 -7.32
N THR A 132 20.87 8.06 -8.14
CA THR A 132 20.95 7.52 -9.47
C THR A 132 22.15 8.24 -10.08
N SER A 133 23.34 7.66 -9.95
CA SER A 133 24.22 7.64 -11.11
C SER A 133 23.27 7.27 -12.24
N SER A 134 22.93 8.26 -13.06
CA SER A 134 21.95 8.10 -14.13
C SER A 134 22.36 6.84 -14.86
N LEU A 135 21.59 5.76 -14.70
CA LEU A 135 21.91 4.49 -15.33
C LEU A 135 22.17 4.84 -16.79
N THR A 136 23.35 4.48 -17.27
CA THR A 136 23.69 4.63 -18.67
C THR A 136 22.61 3.92 -19.48
N GLU A 137 22.34 4.37 -20.71
CA GLU A 137 21.35 3.69 -21.55
C GLU A 137 21.64 2.18 -21.67
N TYR A 138 22.92 1.81 -21.63
CA TYR A 138 23.37 0.42 -21.54
C TYR A 138 22.86 -0.33 -20.30
N GLU A 139 22.99 0.23 -19.11
CA GLU A 139 22.52 -0.42 -17.87
C GLU A 139 20.99 -0.57 -17.83
N LYS A 140 20.27 0.42 -18.38
CA LYS A 140 18.81 0.31 -18.54
C LYS A 140 18.43 -0.82 -19.49
N GLU A 141 19.16 -0.98 -20.57
CA GLU A 141 18.96 -2.03 -21.57
C GLU A 141 19.25 -3.42 -21.01
N GLU A 142 20.34 -3.58 -20.26
CA GLU A 142 20.68 -4.81 -19.54
C GLU A 142 19.58 -5.22 -18.56
N ILE A 143 19.02 -4.27 -17.80
CA ILE A 143 17.90 -4.54 -16.89
C ILE A 143 16.68 -5.04 -17.68
N ILE A 144 16.34 -4.41 -18.80
CA ILE A 144 15.19 -4.83 -19.63
C ILE A 144 15.43 -6.23 -20.22
N LYS A 145 16.64 -6.49 -20.74
CA LYS A 145 17.07 -7.78 -21.30
C LYS A 145 16.98 -8.91 -20.28
N ASN A 146 17.57 -8.72 -19.10
CA ASN A 146 17.54 -9.69 -18.01
C ASN A 146 16.12 -10.00 -17.54
N ASN A 147 15.25 -8.98 -17.48
CA ASN A 147 13.84 -9.17 -17.13
C ASN A 147 13.07 -9.97 -18.19
N ILE A 148 13.26 -9.68 -19.48
CA ILE A 148 12.64 -10.46 -20.56
C ILE A 148 13.03 -11.93 -20.47
N GLN A 149 14.33 -12.20 -20.22
CA GLN A 149 14.83 -13.56 -20.09
C GLN A 149 14.24 -14.27 -18.85
N ALA A 150 14.17 -13.59 -17.70
CA ALA A 150 13.55 -14.14 -16.50
C ALA A 150 12.05 -14.45 -16.69
N SER A 151 11.29 -13.53 -17.30
CA SER A 151 9.88 -13.74 -17.65
C SER A 151 9.70 -14.93 -18.60
N TYR A 152 10.62 -15.12 -19.53
CA TYR A 152 10.57 -16.26 -20.44
C TYR A 152 10.88 -17.60 -19.74
N GLN A 153 11.84 -17.64 -18.82
CA GLN A 153 12.12 -18.85 -18.02
C GLN A 153 10.91 -19.23 -17.16
N LEU A 154 10.24 -18.26 -16.54
CA LEU A 154 9.00 -18.50 -15.81
C LEU A 154 7.90 -19.05 -16.72
N PHE A 155 7.79 -18.53 -17.96
CA PHE A 155 6.88 -19.05 -18.97
C PHE A 155 7.20 -20.48 -19.42
N LEU A 156 8.48 -20.87 -19.46
CA LEU A 156 8.90 -22.24 -19.76
C LEU A 156 8.60 -23.20 -18.60
N ALA A 157 8.76 -22.76 -17.35
CA ALA A 157 8.67 -23.58 -16.15
C ALA A 157 7.23 -23.89 -15.67
N GLY A 158 6.24 -23.06 -16.01
CA GLY A 158 4.86 -23.20 -15.50
C GLY A 158 3.79 -23.54 -16.56
N PRO A 159 2.63 -24.09 -16.17
CA PRO A 159 1.44 -24.03 -17.01
C PRO A 159 0.94 -22.59 -17.00
N TYR A 160 1.06 -21.90 -18.12
CA TYR A 160 0.57 -20.55 -18.33
C TYR A 160 -0.88 -20.39 -17.81
N GLN A 161 -1.08 -19.76 -16.65
CA GLN A 161 -2.39 -19.29 -16.20
C GLN A 161 -2.57 -17.84 -16.65
N ALA A 162 -3.38 -17.65 -17.69
CA ALA A 162 -3.74 -16.35 -18.25
C ALA A 162 -4.68 -15.53 -17.34
N SER A 163 -4.69 -15.75 -16.03
CA SER A 163 -5.63 -15.14 -15.10
C SER A 163 -4.93 -14.21 -14.12
N ALA A 164 -5.24 -12.93 -14.26
CA ALA A 164 -5.05 -11.83 -13.31
C ALA A 164 -3.63 -11.26 -13.17
N GLY A 165 -3.41 -10.13 -13.86
CA GLY A 165 -2.47 -9.11 -13.42
C GLY A 165 -1.02 -9.31 -13.86
N THR A 166 -0.76 -8.92 -15.10
CA THR A 166 0.50 -8.34 -15.60
C THR A 166 1.76 -8.70 -14.79
N MET A 167 2.57 -9.60 -15.36
CA MET A 167 3.90 -10.06 -14.92
C MET A 167 4.91 -8.94 -14.55
N GLY A 168 4.55 -7.66 -14.71
CA GLY A 168 5.36 -6.48 -14.39
C GLY A 168 4.96 -5.70 -13.14
N SER A 169 3.95 -6.11 -12.37
CA SER A 169 3.48 -5.35 -11.19
C SER A 169 4.51 -5.27 -10.05
N VAL A 170 5.27 -6.34 -9.79
CA VAL A 170 6.24 -6.39 -8.68
C VAL A 170 7.50 -5.54 -8.95
N ILE A 171 7.82 -5.26 -10.22
CA ILE A 171 9.03 -4.52 -10.63
C ILE A 171 8.71 -3.06 -11.00
N ALA A 172 7.51 -2.79 -11.53
CA ALA A 172 7.02 -1.44 -11.83
C ALA A 172 7.03 -0.53 -10.59
N GLU A 173 6.71 -1.09 -9.41
CA GLU A 173 6.79 -0.39 -8.12
C GLU A 173 8.24 -0.13 -7.67
N HIS A 174 9.20 -1.00 -8.02
CA HIS A 174 10.58 -0.88 -7.54
C HIS A 174 11.43 0.09 -8.37
N TYR A 175 11.14 0.23 -9.67
CA TYR A 175 11.94 1.04 -10.60
C TYR A 175 11.16 2.21 -11.25
N ASN A 176 9.95 2.50 -10.79
CA ASN A 176 9.09 3.57 -11.31
C ASN A 176 8.79 3.45 -12.83
N ILE A 177 8.74 2.22 -13.36
CA ILE A 177 8.43 1.94 -14.76
C ILE A 177 6.93 1.64 -14.87
N GLN A 178 6.14 2.66 -15.21
CA GLN A 178 4.67 2.59 -15.27
C GLN A 178 4.11 1.61 -16.31
N ASP A 179 4.94 1.16 -17.27
CA ASP A 179 4.54 0.30 -18.38
C ASP A 179 5.65 -0.70 -18.76
N LEU A 180 5.94 -1.65 -17.86
CA LEU A 180 6.99 -2.65 -18.10
C LEU A 180 6.65 -3.57 -19.29
N GLY A 181 5.38 -3.91 -19.47
CA GLY A 181 4.92 -4.71 -20.63
C GLY A 181 5.18 -4.01 -21.95
N GLY A 182 4.90 -2.70 -22.04
CA GLY A 182 5.26 -1.90 -23.20
C GLY A 182 6.76 -1.64 -23.31
N ALA A 183 7.51 -1.56 -22.20
CA ALA A 183 8.97 -1.43 -22.25
C ALA A 183 9.64 -2.67 -22.85
N MET A 184 9.23 -3.87 -22.43
CA MET A 184 9.66 -5.14 -23.03
C MET A 184 9.30 -5.20 -24.52
N LYS A 185 8.07 -4.78 -24.86
CA LYS A 185 7.62 -4.73 -26.26
C LYS A 185 8.49 -3.81 -27.10
N ARG A 186 8.70 -2.57 -26.64
CA ARG A 186 9.53 -1.57 -27.33
C ARG A 186 10.96 -2.08 -27.52
N TYR A 187 11.54 -2.69 -26.48
CA TYR A 187 12.89 -3.26 -26.56
C TYR A 187 12.96 -4.39 -27.59
N LEU A 188 12.10 -5.40 -27.48
CA LEU A 188 12.07 -6.56 -28.39
C LEU A 188 11.83 -6.19 -29.86
N VAL A 189 11.00 -5.17 -30.12
CA VAL A 189 10.77 -4.63 -31.46
C VAL A 189 12.01 -3.88 -31.95
N ARG A 190 12.61 -3.03 -31.10
CA ARG A 190 13.82 -2.26 -31.43
C ARG A 190 15.01 -3.15 -31.76
N VAL A 191 15.21 -4.25 -31.02
CA VAL A 191 16.29 -5.22 -31.29
C VAL A 191 15.93 -6.25 -32.37
N GLY A 192 14.78 -6.09 -33.06
CA GLY A 192 14.38 -6.91 -34.19
C GLY A 192 13.99 -8.35 -33.87
N LYS A 193 13.78 -8.70 -32.58
CA LYS A 193 13.39 -10.06 -32.16
C LYS A 193 11.89 -10.30 -32.26
N MET A 194 11.10 -9.23 -32.22
CA MET A 194 9.63 -9.29 -32.22
C MET A 194 9.04 -8.29 -33.22
N ASN A 195 7.95 -8.67 -33.89
CA ASN A 195 7.22 -7.78 -34.77
C ASN A 195 6.36 -6.79 -33.96
N ILE A 196 6.14 -5.58 -34.49
CA ILE A 196 5.37 -4.53 -33.78
C ILE A 196 3.90 -4.94 -33.50
N SER A 197 3.33 -5.79 -34.37
CA SER A 197 1.99 -6.35 -34.25
C SER A 197 1.92 -7.56 -33.31
N GLU A 198 3.06 -8.13 -32.91
CA GLU A 198 3.13 -9.29 -32.01
C GLU A 198 3.01 -8.86 -30.54
N THR A 199 2.34 -9.68 -29.74
CA THR A 199 2.28 -9.50 -28.27
C THR A 199 3.44 -10.25 -27.63
N VAL A 200 3.90 -9.79 -26.45
CA VAL A 200 5.00 -10.46 -25.73
C VAL A 200 4.67 -11.94 -25.41
N GLY A 201 3.41 -12.24 -25.10
CA GLY A 201 2.94 -13.62 -24.93
C GLY A 201 3.02 -14.44 -26.23
N GLY A 202 2.62 -13.86 -27.37
CA GLY A 202 2.77 -14.50 -28.69
C GLY A 202 4.23 -14.78 -29.03
N PHE A 203 5.11 -13.83 -28.72
CA PHE A 203 6.56 -13.97 -28.88
C PHE A 203 7.13 -15.14 -28.04
N PHE A 204 6.77 -15.25 -26.76
CA PHE A 204 7.22 -16.37 -25.91
C PHE A 204 6.71 -17.73 -26.39
N ILE A 205 5.47 -17.81 -26.88
CA ILE A 205 4.93 -19.02 -27.50
C ILE A 205 5.77 -19.39 -28.74
N ARG A 206 6.12 -18.41 -29.59
CA ARG A 206 6.96 -18.63 -30.77
C ARG A 206 8.36 -19.12 -30.40
N MET A 207 9.02 -18.47 -29.43
CA MET A 207 10.34 -18.88 -28.93
C MET A 207 10.30 -20.31 -28.36
N LYS A 208 9.25 -20.64 -27.60
CA LYS A 208 9.05 -22.00 -27.05
C LYS A 208 8.86 -23.04 -28.15
N LYS A 209 8.08 -22.74 -29.20
CA LYS A 209 7.93 -23.60 -30.38
C LYS A 209 9.25 -23.82 -31.11
N GLN A 210 10.11 -22.82 -31.13
CA GLN A 210 11.46 -22.88 -31.72
C GLN A 210 12.49 -23.54 -30.78
N SER A 211 12.08 -24.05 -29.61
CA SER A 211 12.97 -24.65 -28.60
C SER A 211 14.11 -23.73 -28.16
N VAL A 212 13.90 -22.41 -28.22
CA VAL A 212 14.87 -21.41 -27.78
C VAL A 212 14.94 -21.46 -26.25
N LYS A 213 16.14 -21.65 -25.69
CA LYS A 213 16.35 -21.62 -24.23
C LYS A 213 16.72 -20.22 -23.75
N ASN A 214 17.39 -19.44 -24.57
CA ASN A 214 17.78 -18.07 -24.27
C ASN A 214 17.45 -17.13 -25.43
N ILE A 215 16.64 -16.11 -25.17
CA ILE A 215 16.15 -15.18 -26.19
C ILE A 215 17.30 -14.36 -26.81
N PHE A 216 18.39 -14.17 -26.05
CA PHE A 216 19.51 -13.31 -26.39
C PHE A 216 20.83 -14.05 -26.61
N GLU A 217 20.81 -15.36 -26.86
CA GLU A 217 22.01 -16.24 -26.90
C GLU A 217 23.04 -15.93 -28.01
N ASN A 218 22.79 -14.93 -28.87
CA ASN A 218 23.68 -14.50 -29.96
C ASN A 218 24.13 -13.03 -29.85
N GLU A 219 23.94 -12.36 -28.73
CA GLU A 219 24.49 -11.02 -28.47
C GLU A 219 25.83 -11.17 -27.72
N ARG A 220 26.88 -11.60 -28.44
CA ARG A 220 28.27 -11.43 -28.01
C ARG A 220 28.85 -10.27 -28.81
N ASP A 221 29.07 -9.15 -28.15
CA ASP A 221 30.24 -8.32 -28.43
C ASP A 221 31.38 -8.80 -27.53
#